data_AF-A0A838LNR5-F1
#
_entry.id   AF-A0A838LNR5-F1
#
_cell.length_a   1.000
_cell.length_b   1.000
_cell.length_c   1.000
_cell.angle_alpha   90.00
_cell.angle_beta   90.00
_cell.angle_gamma   90.00
#
_symmetry.space_group_name_H-M   'P 1'
#
loop_
_entity.id
_entity.type
_entity.pdbx_description
1 polymer ?
#
loop_
_entity_poly.entity_id
_entity_poly.type
_entity_poly.pdbx_seq_one_letter_code
_entity_poly.pdbx_strand_id
1 'polypeptide(L)'
;MEWVLVALAVGGSGLFGRHWQRRRALAAESRAELEGVRRLAEEDVTVLGEQLRRLDAEVAGRQLDDAARLDYQTALDAYESAGRAAPRISGPDEISKVVDTLSAGRYALACVQARVDGRPVPERRVACFFNPQHGPSTGDVMWTPRRGGGTRRVPACAQDAARVAAHEDPEVRTVTVRSRQVPYWEAGAAYQPYGEGYFATAAVMTWAFQAPKITASWSDPGGSGHGGGFDGVGFDGGGGDGS
;
A
#
# COMPACT_ATOMS: atom_id res chain seq x y z
N MET A 1 18.06 8.04 53.65
CA MET A 1 18.51 7.92 52.23
C MET A 1 18.03 6.64 51.55
N GLU A 2 17.83 5.54 52.27
CA GLU A 2 17.40 4.25 51.68
C GLU A 2 16.02 4.28 51.03
N TRP A 3 15.04 4.99 51.61
CA TRP A 3 13.69 5.12 51.04
C TRP A 3 13.64 5.83 49.67
N VAL A 4 14.59 6.74 49.42
CA VAL A 4 14.70 7.43 48.12
C VAL A 4 15.24 6.47 47.06
N LEU A 5 16.18 5.60 47.41
CA LEU A 5 16.71 4.58 46.51
C LEU A 5 15.66 3.51 46.18
N VAL A 6 14.87 3.09 47.18
CA VAL A 6 13.75 2.16 46.98
C VAL A 6 12.67 2.79 46.08
N ALA A 7 12.30 4.06 46.33
CA ALA A 7 11.32 4.76 45.50
C ALA A 7 11.82 4.95 44.05
N LEU A 8 13.09 5.28 43.84
CA LEU A 8 13.69 5.37 42.51
C LEU A 8 13.78 4.03 41.80
N ALA A 9 14.13 2.95 42.52
CA ALA A 9 14.19 1.60 41.95
C ALA A 9 12.79 1.10 41.52
N VAL A 10 11.77 1.31 42.37
CA VAL A 10 10.38 0.94 42.06
C VAL A 10 9.80 1.82 40.92
N GLY A 11 10.03 3.13 40.96
CA GLY A 11 9.61 4.06 39.91
C GLY A 11 10.28 3.78 38.55
N GLY A 12 11.59 3.52 38.56
CA GLY A 12 12.37 3.15 37.38
C GLY A 12 11.93 1.80 36.78
N SER A 13 11.64 0.81 37.63
CA SER A 13 11.11 -0.50 37.19
C SER A 13 9.73 -0.37 36.53
N GLY A 14 8.85 0.47 37.08
CA GLY A 14 7.52 0.72 36.53
C GLY A 14 7.56 1.45 35.18
N LEU A 15 8.43 2.46 35.03
CA LEU A 15 8.63 3.17 33.76
C LEU A 15 9.27 2.25 32.69
N PHE A 16 10.25 1.44 33.07
CA PHE A 16 10.89 0.46 32.18
C PHE A 16 9.89 -0.61 31.70
N GLY A 17 9.07 -1.15 32.61
CA GLY A 17 8.01 -2.11 32.28
C GLY A 17 6.99 -1.54 31.28
N ARG A 18 6.52 -0.30 31.51
CA ARG A 18 5.61 0.39 30.58
C ARG A 18 6.25 0.63 29.22
N HIS A 19 7.51 1.06 29.17
CA HIS A 19 8.24 1.25 27.91
C HIS A 19 8.39 -0.05 27.11
N TRP A 20 8.72 -1.14 27.79
CA TRP A 20 8.87 -2.44 27.17
C TRP A 20 7.55 -3.03 26.65
N GLN A 21 6.45 -2.84 27.40
CA GLN A 21 5.10 -3.19 26.95
C GLN A 21 4.69 -2.38 25.72
N ARG A 22 4.94 -1.07 25.71
CA ARG A 22 4.68 -0.20 24.55
C ARG A 22 5.47 -0.64 23.32
N ARG A 23 6.76 -0.95 23.47
CA ARG A 23 7.59 -1.45 22.37
C ARG A 23 7.09 -2.80 21.84
N ARG A 24 6.68 -3.72 22.72
CA ARG A 24 6.07 -5.00 22.32
C ARG A 24 4.76 -4.79 21.55
N ALA A 25 3.90 -3.90 22.02
CA ALA A 25 2.63 -3.59 21.37
C ALA A 25 2.85 -3.01 19.96
N LEU A 26 3.75 -2.02 19.81
CA LEU A 26 4.10 -1.45 18.51
C LEU A 26 4.69 -2.51 17.56
N ALA A 27 5.59 -3.37 18.06
CA ALA A 27 6.16 -4.44 17.25
C ALA A 27 5.12 -5.48 16.81
N ALA A 28 4.12 -5.78 17.65
CA ALA A 28 3.03 -6.67 17.29
C ALA A 28 2.10 -6.03 16.24
N GLU A 29 1.81 -4.74 16.37
CA GLU A 29 1.01 -3.96 15.41
C GLU A 29 1.69 -3.92 14.04
N SER A 30 2.98 -3.58 13.97
CA SER A 30 3.73 -3.58 12.71
C SER A 30 3.79 -4.95 12.03
N ARG A 31 3.86 -6.04 12.82
CA ARG A 31 3.80 -7.41 12.27
C ARG A 31 2.44 -7.72 11.67
N ALA A 32 1.36 -7.40 12.38
CA ALA A 32 0.00 -7.62 11.88
C ALA A 32 -0.29 -6.82 10.60
N GLU A 33 0.27 -5.61 10.51
CA GLU A 33 0.19 -4.77 9.31
C GLU A 33 0.96 -5.38 8.12
N LEU A 34 2.22 -5.81 8.34
CA LEU A 34 3.01 -6.50 7.31
C LEU A 34 2.35 -7.80 6.83
N GLU A 35 1.77 -8.58 7.74
CA GLU A 35 0.98 -9.76 7.38
C GLU A 35 -0.24 -9.40 6.53
N GLY A 36 -0.88 -8.27 6.81
CA GLY A 36 -1.97 -7.75 5.99
C GLY A 36 -1.53 -7.42 4.56
N VAL A 37 -0.38 -6.74 4.41
CA VAL A 37 0.18 -6.44 3.09
C VAL A 37 0.61 -7.71 2.35
N ARG A 38 1.17 -8.70 3.05
CA ARG A 38 1.51 -10.00 2.47
C ARG A 38 0.26 -10.70 1.91
N ARG A 39 -0.82 -10.78 2.70
CA ARG A 39 -2.09 -11.34 2.25
C ARG A 39 -2.62 -10.60 1.02
N LEU A 40 -2.54 -9.27 1.02
CA LEU A 40 -2.95 -8.46 -0.12
C LEU A 40 -2.18 -8.81 -1.41
N ALA A 41 -0.86 -9.00 -1.29
CA ALA A 41 -0.02 -9.42 -2.40
C ALA A 41 -0.32 -10.84 -2.88
N GLU A 42 -0.58 -11.77 -1.95
CA GLU A 42 -0.96 -13.16 -2.26
C GLU A 42 -2.32 -13.24 -2.97
N GLU A 43 -3.29 -12.42 -2.56
CA GLU A 43 -4.56 -12.26 -3.28
C GLU A 43 -4.33 -11.76 -4.72
N ASP A 44 -3.46 -10.76 -4.90
CA ASP A 44 -3.14 -10.22 -6.22
C ASP A 44 -2.47 -11.25 -7.13
N VAL A 45 -1.61 -12.11 -6.58
CA VAL A 45 -1.01 -13.26 -7.28
C VAL A 45 -2.10 -14.26 -7.69
N THR A 46 -3.04 -14.55 -6.79
CA THR A 46 -4.17 -15.45 -7.07
C THR A 46 -5.02 -14.91 -8.21
N VAL A 47 -5.38 -13.63 -8.17
CA VAL A 47 -6.13 -12.97 -9.24
C VAL A 47 -5.35 -12.98 -10.56
N LEU A 48 -4.03 -12.77 -10.54
CA LEU A 48 -3.21 -12.88 -11.75
C LEU A 48 -3.23 -14.31 -12.34
N GLY A 49 -3.15 -15.33 -11.48
CA GLY A 49 -3.26 -16.73 -11.91
C GLY A 49 -4.64 -17.06 -12.51
N GLU A 50 -5.71 -16.48 -11.99
CA GLU A 50 -7.05 -16.59 -12.59
C GLU A 50 -7.16 -15.85 -13.93
N GLN A 51 -6.53 -14.68 -14.06
CA GLN A 51 -6.46 -13.95 -15.32
C GLN A 51 -5.70 -14.74 -16.38
N LEU A 52 -4.57 -15.36 -16.02
CA LEU A 52 -3.82 -16.27 -16.89
C LEU A 52 -4.68 -17.44 -17.35
N ARG A 53 -5.43 -18.07 -16.43
CA ARG A 53 -6.31 -19.18 -16.78
C ARG A 53 -7.42 -18.78 -17.75
N ARG A 54 -7.97 -17.57 -17.61
CA ARG A 54 -8.94 -17.02 -18.56
C ARG A 54 -8.29 -16.81 -19.93
N LEU A 55 -7.11 -16.19 -19.96
CA LEU A 55 -6.37 -15.99 -21.20
C LEU A 55 -6.05 -17.32 -21.90
N ASP A 56 -5.58 -18.32 -21.16
CA ASP A 56 -5.29 -19.68 -21.69
C ASP A 56 -6.51 -20.27 -22.41
N ALA A 57 -7.70 -20.17 -21.80
CA ALA A 57 -8.94 -20.62 -22.41
C ALA A 57 -9.32 -19.81 -23.67
N GLU A 58 -9.04 -18.51 -23.71
CA GLU A 58 -9.33 -17.64 -24.86
C GLU A 58 -8.39 -17.89 -26.05
N VAL A 59 -7.12 -18.17 -25.77
CA VAL A 59 -6.10 -18.44 -26.79
C VAL A 59 -6.01 -19.92 -27.18
N ALA A 60 -6.68 -20.81 -26.45
CA ALA A 60 -6.71 -22.23 -26.73
C ALA A 60 -7.10 -22.51 -28.20
N GLY A 61 -6.26 -23.27 -28.90
CA GLY A 61 -6.47 -23.61 -30.30
C GLY A 61 -6.18 -22.49 -31.31
N ARG A 62 -5.72 -21.31 -30.88
CA ARG A 62 -5.26 -20.23 -31.76
C ARG A 62 -3.74 -20.32 -31.97
N GLN A 63 -3.28 -19.93 -33.16
CA GLN A 63 -1.85 -19.71 -33.37
C GLN A 63 -1.47 -18.29 -32.91
N LEU A 64 -0.65 -18.22 -31.86
CA LEU A 64 -0.02 -16.98 -31.41
C LEU A 64 1.19 -16.66 -32.31
N ASP A 65 1.40 -15.40 -32.66
CA ASP A 65 2.66 -14.96 -33.25
C ASP A 65 3.79 -14.94 -32.20
N ASP A 66 5.04 -14.74 -32.64
CA ASP A 66 6.19 -14.80 -31.72
C ASP A 66 6.15 -13.72 -30.65
N ALA A 67 5.60 -12.54 -30.97
CA ALA A 67 5.45 -11.45 -30.01
C ALA A 67 4.40 -11.79 -28.94
N ALA A 68 3.25 -12.35 -29.32
CA ALA A 68 2.22 -12.81 -28.39
C ALA A 68 2.72 -13.98 -27.54
N ARG A 69 3.52 -14.90 -28.09
CA ARG A 69 4.16 -15.97 -27.29
C ARG A 69 5.11 -15.40 -26.23
N LEU A 70 5.91 -14.40 -26.59
CA LEU A 70 6.82 -13.73 -25.65
C LEU A 70 6.06 -12.98 -24.55
N ASP A 71 5.00 -12.25 -24.90
CA ASP A 71 4.13 -11.57 -23.93
C ASP A 71 3.43 -12.60 -23.02
N TYR A 72 2.98 -13.73 -23.56
CA TYR A 72 2.38 -14.82 -22.77
C TYR A 72 3.36 -15.42 -21.76
N GLN A 73 4.59 -15.72 -22.19
CA GLN A 73 5.65 -16.20 -21.30
C GLN A 73 5.98 -15.17 -20.21
N THR A 74 6.04 -13.89 -20.57
CA THR A 74 6.28 -12.80 -19.60
C THR A 74 5.19 -12.77 -18.52
N ALA A 75 3.93 -12.99 -18.88
CA ALA A 75 2.83 -13.07 -17.91
C ALA A 75 2.95 -14.28 -16.97
N LEU A 76 3.34 -15.45 -17.50
CA LEU A 76 3.60 -16.66 -16.70
C LEU A 76 4.77 -16.44 -15.73
N ASP A 77 5.88 -15.91 -16.22
CA ASP A 77 7.08 -15.63 -15.41
C ASP A 77 6.77 -14.63 -14.29
N ALA A 78 5.96 -13.62 -14.58
CA ALA A 78 5.49 -12.66 -13.59
C ALA A 78 4.64 -13.33 -12.50
N TYR A 79 3.71 -14.22 -12.87
CA TYR A 79 2.91 -14.97 -11.90
C TYR A 79 3.77 -15.84 -11.00
N GLU A 80 4.71 -16.61 -11.56
CA GLU A 80 5.59 -17.45 -10.77
C GLU A 80 6.53 -16.63 -9.87
N SER A 81 7.12 -15.56 -10.41
CA SER A 81 8.01 -14.67 -9.66
C SER A 81 7.29 -14.00 -8.50
N ALA A 82 6.10 -13.44 -8.76
CA ALA A 82 5.27 -12.83 -7.73
C ALA A 82 4.82 -13.87 -6.69
N GLY A 83 4.45 -15.08 -7.09
CA GLY A 83 4.10 -16.17 -6.16
C GLY A 83 5.25 -16.61 -5.26
N ARG A 84 6.50 -16.54 -5.74
CA ARG A 84 7.69 -16.79 -4.90
C ARG A 84 8.01 -15.60 -3.99
N ALA A 85 7.77 -14.37 -4.43
CA ALA A 85 8.17 -13.16 -3.73
C ALA A 85 7.15 -12.72 -2.66
N ALA A 86 5.84 -12.82 -2.92
CA ALA A 86 4.79 -12.33 -2.03
C ALA A 86 4.89 -12.91 -0.60
N PRO A 87 5.08 -14.23 -0.38
CA PRO A 87 5.19 -14.79 0.97
C PRO A 87 6.44 -14.32 1.74
N ARG A 88 7.43 -13.74 1.05
CA ARG A 88 8.71 -13.31 1.60
C ARG A 88 8.78 -11.80 1.85
N ILE A 89 7.69 -11.07 1.62
CA ILE A 89 7.61 -9.64 1.91
C ILE A 89 7.96 -9.39 3.38
N SER A 90 9.02 -8.61 3.62
CA SER A 90 9.50 -8.20 4.94
C SER A 90 9.61 -6.68 5.08
N GLY A 91 9.54 -5.93 3.98
CA GLY A 91 9.60 -4.48 3.98
C GLY A 91 9.13 -3.83 2.68
N PRO A 92 9.25 -2.49 2.58
CA PRO A 92 8.80 -1.69 1.43
C PRO A 92 9.45 -2.08 0.11
N ASP A 93 10.74 -2.41 0.10
CA ASP A 93 11.46 -2.74 -1.13
C ASP A 93 10.94 -4.04 -1.77
N GLU A 94 10.64 -5.06 -0.95
CA GLU A 94 10.00 -6.29 -1.42
C GLU A 94 8.58 -6.03 -1.92
N ILE A 95 7.83 -5.13 -1.28
CA ILE A 95 6.49 -4.74 -1.71
C ILE A 95 6.54 -4.15 -3.13
N SER A 96 7.41 -3.15 -3.35
CA SER A 96 7.55 -2.50 -4.66
C SER A 96 7.93 -3.51 -5.75
N LYS A 97 8.88 -4.41 -5.49
CA LYS A 97 9.27 -5.46 -6.46
C LYS A 97 8.10 -6.38 -6.84
N VAL A 98 7.29 -6.78 -5.86
CA VAL A 98 6.11 -7.63 -6.10
C VAL A 98 5.08 -6.88 -6.93
N VAL A 99 4.79 -5.62 -6.59
CA VAL A 99 3.86 -4.76 -7.32
C VAL A 99 4.32 -4.51 -8.77
N ASP A 100 5.60 -4.25 -8.99
CA ASP A 100 6.17 -4.09 -10.33
C ASP A 100 6.03 -5.36 -11.16
N THR A 101 6.31 -6.52 -10.54
CA THR A 101 6.17 -7.83 -11.19
C THR A 101 4.72 -8.11 -11.58
N LEU A 102 3.77 -7.87 -10.68
CA LEU A 102 2.33 -8.02 -10.94
C LEU A 102 1.87 -7.07 -12.06
N SER A 103 2.32 -5.82 -12.02
CA SER A 103 2.01 -4.80 -13.04
C SER A 103 2.54 -5.20 -14.42
N ALA A 104 3.78 -5.70 -14.47
CA ALA A 104 4.39 -6.21 -15.70
C ALA A 104 3.62 -7.40 -16.26
N GLY A 105 3.21 -8.34 -15.40
CA GLY A 105 2.39 -9.50 -15.79
C GLY A 105 1.04 -9.08 -16.37
N ARG A 106 0.32 -8.17 -15.72
CA ARG A 106 -0.98 -7.68 -16.24
C ARG A 106 -0.87 -6.87 -17.52
N TYR A 107 0.22 -6.11 -17.68
CA TYR A 107 0.51 -5.45 -18.96
C TYR A 107 0.75 -6.48 -20.07
N ALA A 108 1.55 -7.52 -19.81
CA ALA A 108 1.81 -8.58 -20.77
C ALA A 108 0.53 -9.34 -21.17
N LEU A 109 -0.35 -9.65 -20.21
CA LEU A 109 -1.70 -10.19 -20.50
C LEU A 109 -2.49 -9.29 -21.46
N ALA A 110 -2.50 -7.98 -21.20
CA ALA A 110 -3.20 -7.02 -22.06
C ALA A 110 -2.60 -6.96 -23.48
N CYS A 111 -1.27 -7.11 -23.62
CA CYS A 111 -0.60 -7.22 -24.92
C CYS A 111 -1.03 -8.47 -25.68
N VAL A 112 -1.05 -9.64 -25.03
CA VAL A 112 -1.51 -10.89 -25.68
C VAL A 112 -2.95 -10.73 -26.15
N GLN A 113 -3.84 -10.24 -25.28
CA GLN A 113 -5.24 -10.03 -25.63
C GLN A 113 -5.40 -9.11 -26.84
N ALA A 114 -4.69 -7.97 -26.85
CA ALA A 114 -4.76 -7.02 -27.95
C ALA A 114 -4.32 -7.67 -29.28
N ARG A 115 -3.21 -8.42 -29.28
CA ARG A 115 -2.72 -9.13 -30.48
C ARG A 115 -3.72 -10.16 -30.97
N VAL A 116 -4.26 -10.98 -30.07
CA VAL A 116 -5.25 -12.03 -30.40
C VAL A 116 -6.55 -11.44 -30.96
N ASP A 117 -6.94 -10.26 -30.50
CA ASP A 117 -8.12 -9.54 -30.99
C ASP A 117 -7.85 -8.68 -32.23
N GLY A 118 -6.60 -8.64 -32.74
CA GLY A 118 -6.22 -7.75 -33.85
C GLY A 118 -6.29 -6.25 -33.51
N ARG A 119 -6.20 -5.91 -32.22
CA ARG A 119 -6.20 -4.53 -31.71
C ARG A 119 -4.77 -4.02 -31.53
N PRO A 120 -4.54 -2.69 -31.58
CA PRO A 120 -3.25 -2.12 -31.22
C PRO A 120 -2.82 -2.53 -29.81
N VAL A 121 -1.54 -2.85 -29.64
CA VAL A 121 -0.95 -3.14 -28.34
C VAL A 121 -1.08 -1.90 -27.45
N PRO A 122 -1.53 -2.03 -26.19
CA PRO A 122 -1.72 -0.89 -25.31
C PRO A 122 -0.40 -0.19 -25.00
N GLU A 123 -0.45 1.12 -24.79
CA GLU A 123 0.69 1.86 -24.24
C GLU A 123 1.02 1.37 -22.82
N ARG A 124 2.30 1.39 -22.46
CA ARG A 124 2.73 1.05 -21.09
C ARG A 124 2.38 2.20 -20.15
N ARG A 125 1.24 2.07 -19.47
CA ARG A 125 0.75 3.01 -18.46
C ARG A 125 0.73 2.36 -17.08
N VAL A 126 0.62 3.19 -16.05
CA VAL A 126 0.34 2.75 -14.67
C VAL A 126 -1.00 2.01 -14.59
N ALA A 127 -1.19 1.23 -13.53
CA ALA A 127 -2.39 0.44 -13.31
C ALA A 127 -3.66 1.31 -13.17
N CYS A 128 -4.84 0.69 -13.19
CA CYS A 128 -6.07 1.39 -12.80
C CYS A 128 -5.99 1.84 -11.33
N PHE A 129 -6.23 3.13 -11.09
CA PHE A 129 -6.23 3.71 -9.74
C PHE A 129 -7.27 3.07 -8.82
N PHE A 130 -8.46 2.75 -9.34
CA PHE A 130 -9.55 2.22 -8.53
C PHE A 130 -9.28 0.80 -8.07
N ASN A 131 -8.78 -0.04 -8.98
CA ASN A 131 -8.34 -1.38 -8.67
C ASN A 131 -7.15 -1.78 -9.57
N PRO A 132 -5.93 -1.85 -9.03
CA PRO A 132 -4.75 -2.25 -9.80
C PRO A 132 -4.84 -3.65 -10.41
N GLN A 133 -5.74 -4.50 -9.91
CA GLN A 133 -6.00 -5.82 -10.49
C GLN A 133 -6.66 -5.76 -11.86
N HIS A 134 -7.27 -4.63 -12.26
CA HIS A 134 -7.85 -4.43 -13.59
C HIS A 134 -6.79 -4.32 -14.70
N GLY A 135 -5.50 -4.20 -14.34
CA GLY A 135 -4.40 -4.04 -15.29
C GLY A 135 -4.12 -2.59 -15.66
N PRO A 136 -3.46 -2.35 -16.82
CA PRO A 136 -3.03 -1.01 -17.20
C PRO A 136 -4.21 -0.07 -17.45
N SER A 137 -4.05 1.19 -17.06
CA SER A 137 -4.99 2.25 -17.42
C SER A 137 -5.00 2.48 -18.93
N THR A 138 -6.13 2.93 -19.46
CA THR A 138 -6.28 3.31 -20.88
C THR A 138 -6.36 4.83 -21.06
N GLY A 139 -6.48 5.58 -19.96
CA GLY A 139 -6.53 7.03 -19.96
C GLY A 139 -6.73 7.57 -18.54
N ASP A 140 -6.85 8.89 -18.43
CA ASP A 140 -7.10 9.56 -17.15
C ASP A 140 -8.52 10.13 -17.11
N VAL A 141 -9.17 10.03 -15.95
CA VAL A 141 -10.52 10.55 -15.71
C VAL A 141 -10.53 11.57 -14.59
N MET A 142 -11.42 12.55 -14.68
CA MET A 142 -11.73 13.45 -13.56
C MET A 142 -12.73 12.77 -12.64
N TRP A 143 -12.35 12.55 -11.40
CA TRP A 143 -13.16 11.84 -10.42
C TRP A 143 -13.29 12.61 -9.11
N THR A 144 -14.49 12.57 -8.54
CA THR A 144 -14.81 13.13 -7.21
C THR A 144 -15.40 12.01 -6.37
N PRO A 145 -14.74 11.57 -5.27
CA PRO A 145 -15.28 10.54 -4.41
C PRO A 145 -16.53 11.03 -3.68
N ARG A 146 -17.53 10.15 -3.58
CA ARG A 146 -18.80 10.45 -2.90
C ARG A 146 -18.65 10.76 -1.42
N ARG A 147 -17.68 10.12 -0.75
CA ARG A 147 -17.42 10.29 0.69
C ARG A 147 -16.64 11.56 1.03
N GLY A 148 -16.40 12.43 0.04
CA GLY A 148 -15.70 13.70 0.21
C GLY A 148 -14.29 13.73 -0.40
N GLY A 149 -13.69 14.92 -0.36
CA GLY A 149 -12.44 15.25 -1.02
C GLY A 149 -12.62 15.90 -2.39
N GLY A 150 -11.59 16.60 -2.89
CA GLY A 150 -11.67 17.38 -4.12
C GLY A 150 -11.76 16.55 -5.41
N THR A 151 -12.16 17.17 -6.51
CA THR A 151 -12.07 16.55 -7.84
C THR A 151 -10.61 16.36 -8.23
N ARG A 152 -10.26 15.20 -8.80
CA ARG A 152 -8.87 14.85 -9.13
C ARG A 152 -8.79 14.04 -10.41
N ARG A 153 -7.62 14.12 -11.07
CA ARG A 153 -7.33 13.32 -12.25
C ARG A 153 -6.67 12.01 -11.83
N VAL A 154 -7.21 10.87 -12.25
CA VAL A 154 -6.68 9.54 -11.91
C VAL A 154 -6.64 8.63 -13.15
N PRO A 155 -5.62 7.76 -13.29
CA PRO A 155 -5.56 6.76 -14.35
C PRO A 155 -6.63 5.69 -14.12
N ALA A 156 -7.37 5.33 -15.16
CA ALA A 156 -8.43 4.33 -15.08
C ALA A 156 -8.34 3.34 -16.25
N CYS A 157 -8.70 2.08 -15.99
CA CYS A 157 -8.97 1.13 -17.06
C CYS A 157 -10.24 1.56 -17.83
N ALA A 158 -10.45 0.98 -19.02
CA ALA A 158 -11.60 1.32 -19.85
C ALA A 158 -12.94 1.14 -19.12
N GLN A 159 -13.06 0.10 -18.28
CA GLN A 159 -14.29 -0.20 -17.55
C GLN A 159 -14.60 0.84 -16.47
N ASP A 160 -13.63 1.15 -15.60
CA ASP A 160 -13.83 2.17 -14.55
C ASP A 160 -13.96 3.57 -15.14
N ALA A 161 -13.27 3.85 -16.24
CA ALA A 161 -13.45 5.11 -16.96
C ALA A 161 -14.89 5.25 -17.48
N ALA A 162 -15.48 4.18 -18.00
CA ALA A 162 -16.87 4.16 -18.43
C ALA A 162 -17.84 4.35 -17.26
N ARG A 163 -17.61 3.70 -16.10
CA ARG A 163 -18.41 3.89 -14.87
C ARG A 163 -18.40 5.34 -14.42
N VAL A 164 -17.21 5.95 -14.31
CA VAL A 164 -17.07 7.36 -13.92
C VAL A 164 -17.78 8.29 -14.91
N ALA A 165 -17.65 8.04 -16.21
CA ALA A 165 -18.35 8.81 -17.24
C ALA A 165 -19.88 8.70 -17.13
N ALA A 166 -20.38 7.52 -16.74
CA ALA A 166 -21.79 7.27 -16.46
C ALA A 166 -22.27 7.75 -15.08
N HIS A 167 -21.39 8.39 -14.29
CA HIS A 167 -21.66 8.82 -12.90
C HIS A 167 -21.99 7.66 -11.95
N GLU A 168 -21.51 6.46 -12.29
CA GLU A 168 -21.53 5.28 -11.44
C GLU A 168 -20.28 5.23 -10.56
N ASP A 169 -20.35 4.45 -9.48
CA ASP A 169 -19.18 4.21 -8.65
C ASP A 169 -18.21 3.26 -9.37
N PRO A 170 -16.92 3.61 -9.48
CA PRO A 170 -15.91 2.70 -10.00
C PRO A 170 -15.73 1.52 -9.05
N GLU A 171 -15.19 0.41 -9.56
CA GLU A 171 -14.94 -0.76 -8.74
C GLU A 171 -13.63 -0.57 -7.96
N VAL A 172 -13.77 -0.10 -6.73
CA VAL A 172 -12.66 0.23 -5.83
C VAL A 172 -12.18 -1.01 -5.08
N ARG A 173 -10.86 -1.29 -5.16
CA ARG A 173 -10.22 -2.32 -4.33
C ARG A 173 -10.26 -1.92 -2.87
N THR A 174 -10.95 -2.72 -2.06
CA THR A 174 -11.01 -2.57 -0.61
C THR A 174 -10.13 -3.60 0.09
N VAL A 175 -9.66 -3.24 1.27
CA VAL A 175 -8.87 -4.11 2.15
C VAL A 175 -9.44 -4.02 3.56
N THR A 176 -9.29 -5.11 4.32
CA THR A 176 -9.80 -5.15 5.69
C THR A 176 -8.72 -4.71 6.68
N VAL A 177 -8.93 -3.56 7.34
CA VAL A 177 -8.07 -3.05 8.41
C VAL A 177 -8.90 -2.95 9.69
N ARG A 178 -8.50 -3.66 10.74
CA ARG A 178 -9.17 -3.63 12.07
C ARG A 178 -10.69 -3.77 11.98
N SER A 179 -11.15 -4.77 11.22
CA SER A 179 -12.57 -5.09 10.98
C SER A 179 -13.36 -4.08 10.12
N ARG A 180 -12.69 -3.13 9.46
CA ARG A 180 -13.34 -2.21 8.51
C ARG A 180 -12.80 -2.44 7.11
N GLN A 181 -13.69 -2.47 6.13
CA GLN A 181 -13.29 -2.35 4.72
C GLN A 181 -13.06 -0.89 4.37
N VAL A 182 -11.86 -0.60 3.89
CA VAL A 182 -11.45 0.72 3.42
C VAL A 182 -10.81 0.56 2.03
N PRO A 183 -10.86 1.58 1.16
CA PRO A 183 -10.07 1.58 -0.06
C PRO A 183 -8.60 1.32 0.25
N TYR A 184 -7.89 0.60 -0.62
CA TYR A 184 -6.52 0.18 -0.34
C TYR A 184 -5.56 1.37 -0.09
N TRP A 185 -5.80 2.53 -0.73
CA TRP A 185 -5.00 3.74 -0.52
C TRP A 185 -5.26 4.40 0.86
N GLU A 186 -6.39 4.10 1.50
CA GLU A 186 -6.77 4.59 2.83
C GLU A 186 -6.40 3.61 3.96
N ALA A 187 -5.78 2.48 3.63
CA ALA A 187 -5.49 1.38 4.58
C ALA A 187 -4.41 1.67 5.63
N GLY A 188 -3.85 2.89 5.64
CA GLY A 188 -2.85 3.34 6.61
C GLY A 188 -1.41 3.19 6.12
N ALA A 189 -0.47 3.59 6.98
CA ALA A 189 0.95 3.78 6.64
C ALA A 189 1.63 2.52 6.07
N ALA A 190 1.29 1.34 6.60
CA ALA A 190 1.89 0.09 6.16
C ALA A 190 1.52 -0.32 4.73
N TYR A 191 0.37 0.12 4.23
CA TYR A 191 -0.11 -0.18 2.87
C TYR A 191 0.32 0.87 1.85
N GLN A 192 0.89 2.00 2.28
CA GLN A 192 1.32 3.07 1.39
C GLN A 192 2.34 2.57 0.36
N PRO A 193 3.40 1.79 0.72
CA PRO A 193 4.35 1.29 -0.27
C PRO A 193 3.71 0.45 -1.37
N TYR A 194 2.60 -0.24 -1.05
CA TYR A 194 1.86 -1.03 -2.02
C TYR A 194 1.17 -0.14 -3.07
N GLY A 195 0.57 0.97 -2.63
CA GLY A 195 0.03 1.98 -3.55
C GLY A 195 1.14 2.77 -4.26
N GLU A 196 2.21 3.16 -3.57
CA GLU A 196 3.36 3.83 -4.17
C GLU A 196 3.97 2.98 -5.29
N GLY A 197 4.15 1.67 -5.10
CA GLY A 197 4.67 0.79 -6.13
C GLY A 197 3.90 0.87 -7.46
N TYR A 198 2.57 0.97 -7.41
CA TYR A 198 1.75 1.04 -8.63
C TYR A 198 1.81 2.40 -9.33
N PHE A 199 2.15 3.47 -8.60
CA PHE A 199 1.93 4.84 -9.05
C PHE A 199 3.09 5.79 -8.76
N ALA A 200 4.28 5.30 -8.39
CA ALA A 200 5.44 6.10 -8.00
C ALA A 200 5.88 7.10 -9.08
N THR A 201 5.60 6.81 -10.35
CA THR A 201 5.90 7.67 -11.50
C THR A 201 4.72 8.54 -11.94
N ALA A 202 3.52 8.30 -11.41
CA ALA A 202 2.34 9.10 -11.68
C ALA A 202 2.22 10.23 -10.66
N ALA A 203 2.04 11.47 -11.13
CA ALA A 203 1.79 12.66 -10.29
C ALA A 203 0.52 12.56 -9.40
N VAL A 204 -0.18 11.43 -9.43
CA VAL A 204 -1.43 11.13 -8.75
C VAL A 204 -1.23 10.83 -7.26
N MET A 205 -0.03 10.45 -6.80
CA MET A 205 0.12 9.93 -5.43
C MET A 205 0.36 10.97 -4.35
N THR A 206 0.68 12.22 -4.69
CA THR A 206 0.94 13.24 -3.67
C THR A 206 -0.29 13.50 -2.78
N TRP A 207 -1.52 13.31 -3.26
CA TRP A 207 -2.74 13.57 -2.49
C TRP A 207 -3.31 12.35 -1.76
N ALA A 208 -3.20 11.14 -2.33
CA ALA A 208 -3.79 9.92 -1.76
C ALA A 208 -3.17 9.55 -0.40
N PHE A 209 -1.92 9.96 -0.19
CA PHE A 209 -1.13 9.72 1.01
C PHE A 209 -1.01 10.94 1.95
N GLN A 210 -1.69 12.04 1.60
CA GLN A 210 -1.88 13.21 2.46
C GLN A 210 -3.22 13.18 3.23
N ALA A 211 -4.03 12.13 3.05
CA ALA A 211 -5.19 11.92 3.92
C ALA A 211 -4.73 11.94 5.38
N PRO A 212 -5.44 12.62 6.31
CA PRO A 212 -5.04 12.67 7.70
C PRO A 212 -4.82 11.24 8.18
N LYS A 213 -3.55 10.95 8.51
CA LYS A 213 -3.17 9.68 9.09
C LYS A 213 -4.14 9.50 10.26
N ILE A 214 -4.95 8.44 10.21
CA ILE A 214 -5.53 7.87 11.42
C ILE A 214 -4.36 7.29 12.21
N THR A 215 -3.47 8.16 12.70
CA THR A 215 -2.66 7.87 13.86
C THR A 215 -3.68 7.65 14.95
N ALA A 216 -3.55 6.53 15.66
CA ALA A 216 -4.31 6.31 16.88
C ALA A 216 -3.85 7.35 17.92
N SER A 217 -4.36 8.58 17.82
CA SER A 217 -4.37 9.56 18.89
C SER A 217 -5.83 9.70 19.32
N TRP A 218 -6.36 8.61 19.87
CA TRP A 218 -7.46 8.74 20.82
C TRP A 218 -6.80 9.14 22.13
N SER A 219 -6.67 10.45 22.33
CA SER A 219 -6.53 11.01 23.66
C SER A 219 -7.76 10.56 24.45
N ASP A 220 -7.54 9.82 25.54
CA ASP A 220 -8.57 9.47 26.52
C ASP A 220 -9.43 10.69 26.87
N PRO A 221 -10.75 10.68 26.63
CA PRO A 221 -11.66 11.64 27.23
C PRO A 221 -12.02 11.13 28.63
N GLY A 222 -11.07 11.17 29.56
CA GLY A 222 -11.28 10.53 30.86
C GLY A 222 -10.10 10.64 31.82
N GLY A 223 -9.62 11.85 32.08
CA GLY A 223 -8.54 12.08 33.05
C GLY A 223 -8.58 13.51 33.59
N SER A 224 -9.57 13.80 34.42
CA SER A 224 -9.68 15.05 35.16
C SER A 224 -8.55 15.21 36.18
N GLY A 225 -7.78 16.30 36.04
CA GLY A 225 -7.12 17.03 37.14
C GLY A 225 -5.74 16.52 37.56
N HIS A 226 -4.72 17.37 37.42
CA HIS A 226 -4.08 18.12 38.52
C HIS A 226 -2.72 18.65 38.08
N GLY A 227 -2.64 19.99 37.95
CA GLY A 227 -1.56 20.90 38.35
C GLY A 227 -0.07 20.58 38.13
N GLY A 228 0.65 21.59 37.62
CA GLY A 228 2.04 21.83 38.01
C GLY A 228 2.96 22.20 36.85
N GLY A 229 3.13 23.50 36.60
CA GLY A 229 4.24 24.00 35.80
C GLY A 229 5.57 23.86 36.57
N PHE A 230 6.67 23.73 35.85
CA PHE A 230 8.00 24.09 36.31
C PHE A 230 8.82 24.63 35.14
N ASP A 231 9.10 25.93 35.25
CA ASP A 231 10.19 26.62 34.57
C ASP A 231 11.54 26.19 35.17
N GLY A 232 12.59 26.27 34.34
CA GLY A 232 13.96 26.51 34.79
C GLY A 232 14.85 25.28 34.95
N VAL A 233 15.86 25.16 34.08
CA VAL A 233 17.27 25.07 34.47
C VAL A 233 18.13 25.39 33.24
N GLY A 234 18.78 26.56 33.27
CA GLY A 234 19.93 26.85 32.42
C GLY A 234 21.16 26.10 32.91
N PHE A 235 22.08 25.83 31.99
CA PHE A 235 23.45 25.49 32.32
C PHE A 235 24.36 26.45 31.56
N ASP A 236 24.81 27.47 32.28
CA ASP A 236 26.06 28.19 32.03
C ASP A 236 27.23 27.30 32.47
N GLY A 237 28.32 27.33 31.70
CA GLY A 237 29.54 26.61 32.03
C GLY A 237 30.68 27.03 31.10
N GLY A 238 31.17 28.25 31.30
CA GLY A 238 32.38 28.77 30.66
C GLY A 238 33.67 28.43 31.42
N GLY A 239 34.79 28.52 30.69
CA GLY A 239 36.20 28.41 31.12
C GLY A 239 36.96 27.51 30.13
N GLY A 240 37.88 27.96 29.26
CA GLY A 240 38.93 28.98 29.40
C GLY A 240 40.11 28.32 30.12
N ASP A 241 41.11 27.74 29.46
CA ASP A 241 42.38 28.30 28.94
C ASP A 241 43.16 27.17 28.20
N GLY A 242 44.28 27.31 27.47
CA GLY A 242 45.17 28.40 27.11
C GLY A 242 46.35 27.86 26.26
N SER A 243 47.05 28.79 25.59
CA SER A 243 48.31 28.69 24.82
C SER A 243 48.30 27.96 23.48
#